data_AF-A0A2M7BRD3-F1
#
_entry.id   AF-A0A2M7BRD3-F1
#
_cell.length_a   1.000
_cell.length_b   1.000
_cell.length_c   1.000
_cell.angle_alpha   90.00
_cell.angle_beta   90.00
_cell.angle_gamma   90.00
#
_symmetry.space_group_name_H-M   'P 1'
#
loop_
_entity.id
_entity.type
_entity.pdbx_description
1 polymer ?
#
loop_
_entity_poly.entity_id
_entity_poly.type
_entity_poly.pdbx_seq_one_letter_code
_entity_poly.pdbx_strand_id
1 'polypeptide(L)' 'LGAELFDMWGSLPPEYSNTHPWAGFTRFKEGYGTQFLHLMPSIDIIIRPILYKTYGILHAFREKFYL' A
#
# COMPACT_ATOMS: atom_id res chain seq x y z
N LEU A 1 30.85 -3.33 -5.52
CA LEU A 1 29.78 -2.76 -4.66
C LEU A 1 29.09 -3.96 -4.00
N GLY A 2 29.35 -4.24 -2.73
CA GLY A 2 28.88 -5.45 -2.03
C GLY A 2 27.41 -5.38 -1.59
N ALA A 3 26.50 -5.05 -2.51
CA ALA A 3 25.07 -5.04 -2.23
C ALA A 3 24.49 -6.45 -2.38
N GLU A 4 23.73 -6.89 -1.37
CA GLU A 4 23.13 -8.23 -1.33
C GLU A 4 21.62 -8.22 -1.63
N LEU A 5 20.98 -7.05 -1.55
CA LEU A 5 19.54 -6.87 -1.74
C LEU A 5 19.27 -5.67 -2.66
N PHE A 6 18.33 -5.86 -3.59
CA PHE A 6 17.78 -4.79 -4.41
C PHE A 6 16.27 -4.72 -4.20
N ASP A 7 15.82 -3.70 -3.46
CA ASP A 7 14.41 -3.49 -3.13
C ASP A 7 13.71 -2.70 -4.25
N MET A 8 12.68 -3.30 -4.83
CA MET A 8 11.87 -2.71 -5.90
C MET A 8 10.62 -1.99 -5.38
N TRP A 9 10.45 -1.81 -4.08
CA TRP A 9 9.32 -1.15 -3.42
C TRP A 9 7.96 -1.83 -3.67
N GLY A 10 6.88 -1.15 -3.30
CA GLY A 10 5.52 -1.71 -3.28
C GLY A 10 5.04 -2.31 -4.60
N SER A 11 4.34 -3.43 -4.49
CA SER A 11 3.66 -4.11 -5.58
C SER A 11 2.23 -4.43 -5.16
N LEU A 12 1.45 -4.99 -6.08
CA LEU A 12 0.21 -5.66 -5.70
C LEU A 12 0.53 -6.93 -4.91
N PRO A 13 -0.41 -7.41 -4.06
CA PRO A 13 -0.28 -8.70 -3.41
C PRO A 13 -0.32 -9.84 -4.45
N PRO A 14 0.13 -11.05 -4.10
CA PRO A 14 -0.05 -12.23 -4.93
C PRO A 14 -1.51 -12.40 -5.37
N GLU A 15 -1.72 -13.06 -6.51
CA GLU A 15 -3.06 -13.31 -7.08
C GLU A 15 -3.83 -12.04 -7.47
N TYR A 16 -3.12 -10.95 -7.80
CA TYR A 16 -3.73 -9.72 -8.28
C TYR A 16 -4.46 -9.88 -9.63
N SER A 17 -5.50 -9.07 -9.83
CA SER A 17 -6.21 -9.04 -11.12
C SER A 17 -5.33 -8.47 -12.24
N ASN A 18 -5.32 -9.12 -13.40
CA ASN A 18 -4.65 -8.61 -14.60
C ASN A 18 -5.24 -7.29 -15.12
N THR A 19 -6.48 -6.96 -14.75
CA THR A 19 -7.12 -5.69 -15.08
C THR A 19 -6.80 -4.59 -14.07
N HIS A 20 -6.09 -4.90 -12.99
CA HIS A 20 -5.70 -3.89 -12.01
C HIS A 20 -4.77 -2.86 -12.67
N PRO A 21 -4.94 -1.54 -12.43
CA PRO A 21 -4.11 -0.50 -13.05
C PRO A 21 -2.60 -0.69 -12.84
N TRP A 22 -2.21 -1.36 -11.74
CA TRP A 22 -0.82 -1.61 -11.36
C TRP A 22 -0.31 -3.01 -11.73
N ALA A 23 -1.09 -3.80 -12.48
CA ALA A 23 -0.73 -5.16 -12.87
C ALA A 23 0.55 -5.18 -13.72
N GLY A 24 0.67 -4.27 -14.71
CA GLY A 24 1.86 -4.17 -15.55
C GLY A 24 3.12 -3.82 -14.77
N PHE A 25 3.01 -2.93 -13.78
CA PHE A 25 4.13 -2.55 -12.93
C PHE A 25 4.57 -3.69 -11.99
N THR A 26 3.61 -4.46 -11.46
CA THR A 26 3.92 -5.64 -10.65
C THR A 26 4.60 -6.72 -11.48
N ARG A 27 4.07 -7.02 -12.68
CA ARG A 27 4.67 -8.00 -13.61
C ARG A 27 6.07 -7.63 -14.06
N PHE A 28 6.35 -6.34 -14.28
CA PHE A 28 7.68 -5.85 -14.59
C PHE A 28 8.70 -6.24 -13.50
N LYS A 29 8.34 -6.11 -12.23
CA LYS A 29 9.19 -6.49 -11.09
C LYS A 29 9.35 -8.00 -10.99
N GLU A 30 8.26 -8.74 -11.12
CA GLU A 30 8.27 -10.22 -11.11
C GLU A 30 9.20 -10.80 -12.18
N GLY A 31 9.34 -10.11 -13.34
CA GLY A 31 10.27 -10.48 -14.40
C GLY A 31 11.75 -10.51 -13.99
N TYR A 32 12.14 -9.84 -12.89
CA TYR A 32 13.49 -9.88 -12.33
C TYR A 32 13.71 -11.02 -11.33
N GLY A 33 12.72 -11.91 -11.13
CA GLY A 33 12.81 -13.00 -10.15
C GLY A 33 12.71 -12.54 -8.69
N THR A 34 12.02 -11.41 -8.45
CA THR A 34 11.80 -10.85 -7.11
C THR A 34 10.96 -11.76 -6.23
N GLN A 35 11.07 -11.59 -4.91
CA GLN A 35 10.19 -12.21 -3.93
C GLN A 35 9.22 -11.18 -3.36
N PHE A 36 7.95 -11.56 -3.18
CA PHE A 36 6.97 -10.71 -2.51
C PHE A 36 7.21 -10.72 -1.00
N LEU A 37 7.55 -9.56 -0.44
CA LEU A 37 7.73 -9.37 1.00
C LEU A 37 6.52 -8.66 1.60
N HIS A 38 5.76 -9.35 2.44
CA HIS A 38 4.66 -8.76 3.19
C HIS A 38 5.19 -8.12 4.48
N LEU A 39 5.17 -6.79 4.53
CA LEU A 39 5.57 -6.01 5.71
C LEU A 39 4.41 -5.88 6.71
N MET A 40 4.74 -5.50 7.95
CA MET A 40 3.72 -5.17 8.94
C MET A 40 2.88 -3.98 8.45
N PRO A 41 1.56 -3.99 8.71
CA PRO A 41 0.70 -2.87 8.38
C PRO A 41 1.07 -1.63 9.21
N SER A 42 0.60 -0.47 8.77
CA SER A 42 0.67 0.76 9.57
C SER A 42 -0.13 0.60 10.86
N ILE A 43 0.43 1.07 11.97
CA ILE A 43 -0.20 1.02 13.29
C ILE A 43 -0.33 2.45 13.80
N ASP A 44 -1.58 2.86 14.07
CA ASP A 44 -1.87 4.17 14.65
C ASP A 44 -1.94 4.11 16.17
N ILE A 45 -1.11 4.90 16.85
CA ILE A 45 -1.17 5.07 18.30
C ILE A 45 -2.04 6.29 18.60
N ILE A 46 -3.28 6.04 19.05
CA ILE A 46 -4.28 7.09 19.23
C ILE A 46 -4.08 7.81 20.57
N ILE A 47 -3.50 9.01 20.53
CA ILE A 47 -3.30 9.86 21.71
C ILE A 47 -4.56 10.66 22.09
N ARG A 48 -5.37 11.05 21.10
CA ARG A 48 -6.59 11.87 21.29
C ARG A 48 -7.79 11.21 20.61
N PRO A 49 -8.54 10.34 21.32
CA PRO A 49 -9.59 9.51 20.72
C PRO A 49 -10.72 10.30 20.06
N ILE A 50 -11.14 11.40 20.68
CA ILE A 50 -12.24 12.24 20.16
C ILE A 50 -11.82 12.84 18.81
N LEU A 51 -10.64 13.47 18.76
CA LEU A 51 -10.14 14.13 17.56
C LEU A 51 -9.92 13.14 16.40
N TYR A 52 -9.36 11.97 16.71
CA TYR A 52 -9.11 10.92 15.75
C TYR A 52 -10.42 10.42 15.11
N LYS A 53 -11.45 10.16 15.94
CA LYS A 53 -12.78 9.74 15.45
C LYS A 53 -13.45 10.83 14.61
N THR A 54 -13.43 12.08 15.07
CA THR A 54 -14.05 13.20 14.32
C THR A 54 -13.35 13.42 12.98
N TYR A 55 -12.02 13.31 12.95
CA TYR A 55 -11.25 13.40 11.71
C TYR A 55 -11.66 12.28 10.73
N GLY A 56 -11.73 11.03 11.19
CA GLY A 56 -12.15 9.90 10.36
C GLY A 56 -13.54 10.09 9.75
N ILE A 57 -14.51 10.59 10.52
CA ILE A 57 -15.87 10.87 10.02
C ILE A 57 -15.85 11.99 8.96
N LEU A 58 -15.15 13.09 9.23
CA LEU A 58 -15.05 14.22 8.29
C LEU A 58 -14.30 13.81 7.01
N HIS A 59 -13.27 12.97 7.12
CA HIS A 59 -12.52 12.44 5.99
C HIS A 59 -13.40 11.56 5.10
N ALA A 60 -14.14 10.61 5.69
CA ALA A 60 -15.08 9.75 4.96
C ALA A 60 -16.21 10.56 4.29
N PHE A 61 -16.70 11.61 4.95
CA PHE A 61 -17.65 12.55 4.35
C PHE A 61 -17.02 13.26 3.15
N ARG A 62 -15.80 13.79 3.28
CA ARG A 62 -15.09 14.44 2.16
C ARG A 62 -14.92 13.50 0.97
N GLU A 63 -14.45 12.28 1.17
CA GLU A 63 -14.24 11.32 0.07
C GLU A 63 -15.53 10.99 -0.67
N LYS A 64 -16.68 10.96 0.03
CA LYS A 64 -17.96 10.63 -0.61
C LYS A 64 -18.58 11.78 -1.40
N PHE A 65 -18.31 13.03 -1.02
CA PHE A 65 -19.04 14.20 -1.56
C PHE A 65 -18.16 15.17 -2.38
N TYR A 66 -16.83 15.08 -2.29
CA TYR A 66 -15.92 16.04 -2.93
C TYR A 66 -14.85 15.41 -3.85
N LEU A 67 -14.76 14.08 -3.90
CA LEU A 67 -13.92 13.31 -4.83
C LEU A 67 -14.81 12.33 -5.60
#